data_AF-A0A916VKK5-F1
#
_entry.id   AF-A0A916VKK5-F1
#
_cell.length_a   1.000
_cell.length_b   1.000
_cell.length_c   1.000
_cell.angle_alpha   90.00
_cell.angle_beta   90.00
_cell.angle_gamma   90.00
#
_symmetry.space_group_name_H-M   'P 1'
#
loop_
_entity.id
_entity.type
_entity.pdbx_description
1 polymer ?
#
loop_
_entity_poly.entity_id
_entity_poly.type
_entity_poly.pdbx_seq_one_letter_code
_entity_poly.pdbx_strand_id
1 'polypeptide(L)'
;MSVKLLPLDNFLNSFGNAMHNRMDLSPYYGHWYQCACGGEHVMDSRTSLVLQGYWKVMAICPEDPTYFTNIKVQMFMMVKFKGFKSLCGTRINTAEDQQLLMTVVDQLK
;
A
#
# COMPACT_ATOMS: atom_id res chain seq x y z
N MET A 1 -3.69 -6.93 -15.28
CA MET A 1 -4.95 -6.84 -14.52
C MET A 1 -4.92 -5.52 -13.78
N SER A 2 -5.95 -4.68 -13.89
CA SER A 2 -5.98 -3.38 -13.21
C SER A 2 -6.27 -3.55 -11.72
N VAL A 3 -5.63 -2.75 -10.87
CA VAL A 3 -5.92 -2.70 -9.43
C VAL A 3 -7.34 -2.19 -9.22
N LYS A 4 -8.16 -2.90 -8.43
CA LYS A 4 -9.52 -2.47 -8.11
C LYS A 4 -9.48 -1.30 -7.13
N LEU A 5 -10.09 -0.17 -7.50
CA LEU A 5 -10.31 0.96 -6.61
C LEU A 5 -11.49 0.68 -5.67
N LEU A 6 -11.31 1.01 -4.39
CA LEU A 6 -12.31 0.87 -3.35
C LEU A 6 -12.54 2.22 -2.67
N PRO A 7 -13.74 2.44 -2.09
CA PRO A 7 -13.95 3.50 -1.11
C PRO A 7 -12.94 3.40 0.04
N LEU A 8 -12.56 4.55 0.62
CA LEU A 8 -11.48 4.64 1.61
C LEU A 8 -11.68 3.68 2.80
N ASP A 9 -12.88 3.60 3.39
CA ASP A 9 -13.17 2.68 4.50
C ASP A 9 -12.87 1.22 4.16
N ASN A 10 -13.32 0.77 2.98
CA ASN A 10 -13.09 -0.59 2.50
C ASN A 10 -11.61 -0.84 2.18
N PHE A 11 -10.91 0.18 1.69
CA PHE A 11 -9.47 0.15 1.48
C PHE A 11 -8.71 0.00 2.80
N LEU A 12 -9.03 0.80 3.82
CA LEU A 12 -8.41 0.73 5.14
C LEU A 12 -8.68 -0.64 5.81
N ASN A 13 -9.92 -1.12 5.75
CA ASN A 13 -10.30 -2.44 6.26
C ASN A 13 -9.54 -3.59 5.57
N SER A 14 -9.09 -3.41 4.33
CA SER A 14 -8.35 -4.43 3.59
C SER A 14 -6.96 -4.76 4.18
N PHE A 15 -6.43 -3.90 5.06
CA PHE A 15 -5.18 -4.14 5.77
C PHE A 15 -5.34 -5.05 7.00
N GLY A 16 -6.56 -5.21 7.52
CA GLY A 16 -6.83 -5.95 8.76
C GLY A 16 -6.26 -5.20 9.96
N ASN A 17 -5.42 -5.87 10.76
CA ASN A 17 -4.71 -5.23 11.87
C ASN A 17 -3.60 -4.32 11.34
N ALA A 18 -3.96 -3.08 11.01
CA ALA A 18 -3.02 -2.05 10.59
C ALA A 18 -2.14 -1.57 11.76
N MET A 19 -0.90 -1.21 11.45
CA MET A 19 0.09 -0.68 12.38
C MET A 19 1.01 0.31 11.65
N HIS A 20 1.75 1.11 12.40
CA HIS A 20 2.76 1.98 11.79
C HIS A 20 3.73 1.15 10.94
N ASN A 21 4.12 1.68 9.78
CA ASN A 21 5.05 0.98 8.91
C ASN A 21 6.41 0.82 9.62
N ARG A 22 6.79 -0.42 9.89
CA ARG A 22 8.08 -0.84 10.48
C ARG A 22 8.81 -1.86 9.58
N MET A 23 8.21 -2.23 8.45
CA MET A 23 8.75 -3.20 7.50
C MET A 23 9.84 -2.55 6.67
N ASP A 24 11.04 -3.12 6.72
CA ASP A 24 12.11 -2.80 5.79
C ASP A 24 11.87 -3.56 4.47
N LEU A 25 11.63 -2.81 3.39
CA LEU A 25 11.46 -3.34 2.05
C LEU A 25 12.72 -3.25 1.19
N SER A 26 13.84 -2.77 1.73
CA SER A 26 15.10 -2.68 1.00
C SER A 26 15.56 -3.99 0.35
N PRO A 27 15.32 -5.20 0.94
CA PRO A 27 15.68 -6.45 0.27
C PRO A 27 14.84 -6.76 -0.98
N TYR A 28 13.72 -6.05 -1.16
CA TYR A 28 12.76 -6.24 -2.25
C TYR A 28 12.75 -5.04 -3.22
N TYR A 29 13.72 -4.13 -3.12
CA TYR A 29 13.86 -3.04 -4.09
C TYR A 29 14.19 -3.56 -5.49
N GLY A 30 13.76 -2.82 -6.51
CA GLY A 30 13.93 -3.21 -7.92
C GLY A 30 12.81 -4.11 -8.45
N HIS A 31 11.86 -4.52 -7.61
CA HIS A 31 10.72 -5.34 -8.03
C HIS A 31 9.48 -4.48 -8.32
N TRP A 32 8.77 -4.85 -9.38
CA TRP A 32 7.58 -4.14 -9.85
C TRP A 32 6.32 -4.51 -9.07
N TYR A 33 5.40 -3.55 -8.95
CA TYR A 33 4.03 -3.75 -8.48
C TYR A 33 3.05 -2.94 -9.34
N GLN A 34 1.80 -3.41 -9.41
CA GLN A 34 0.72 -2.71 -10.10
C GLN A 34 0.14 -1.62 -9.19
N CYS A 35 0.02 -0.40 -9.68
CA CYS A 35 -0.45 0.72 -8.89
C CYS A 35 -1.94 1.01 -9.13
N ALA A 36 -2.59 1.58 -8.13
CA ALA A 36 -3.96 2.06 -8.20
C ALA A 36 -4.20 3.13 -9.27
N CYS A 37 -3.15 3.88 -9.69
CA CYS A 37 -3.23 4.84 -10.79
C CYS A 37 -3.40 4.18 -12.18
N GLY A 38 -3.21 2.85 -12.27
CA GLY A 38 -3.29 2.08 -13.51
C GLY A 38 -1.93 1.72 -14.12
N GLY A 39 -0.83 2.33 -13.64
CA GLY A 39 0.53 2.02 -14.05
C GLY A 39 1.20 0.91 -13.25
N GLU A 40 2.44 0.60 -13.61
CA GLU A 40 3.35 -0.24 -12.81
C GLU A 40 4.50 0.62 -12.29
N HIS A 41 4.88 0.40 -11.04
CA HIS A 41 6.00 1.11 -10.41
C HIS A 41 6.97 0.13 -9.79
N VAL A 42 8.22 0.57 -9.66
CA VAL A 42 9.27 -0.17 -8.96
C VAL A 42 9.20 0.17 -7.47
N MET A 43 9.22 -0.85 -6.62
CA MET A 43 9.49 -0.65 -5.20
C MET A 43 10.94 -0.21 -5.04
N ASP A 44 11.15 0.97 -4.46
CA ASP A 44 12.47 1.53 -4.22
C ASP A 44 12.46 2.45 -2.98
N SER A 45 13.59 3.10 -2.70
CA SER A 45 13.73 4.02 -1.58
C SER A 45 12.89 5.30 -1.68
N ARG A 46 12.32 5.59 -2.85
CA ARG A 46 11.42 6.73 -3.07
C ARG A 46 9.96 6.36 -2.83
N THR A 47 9.66 5.07 -2.71
CA THR A 47 8.31 4.61 -2.41
C THR A 47 7.93 4.98 -0.99
N SER A 48 7.00 5.93 -0.85
CA SER A 48 6.49 6.35 0.45
C SER A 48 5.48 5.34 0.99
N LEU A 49 5.75 4.82 2.18
CA LEU A 49 4.89 3.86 2.86
C LEU A 49 4.22 4.53 4.06
N VAL A 50 2.90 4.40 4.16
CA VAL A 50 2.11 5.08 5.20
C VAL A 50 1.92 4.18 6.42
N LEU A 51 1.39 2.99 6.17
CA LEU A 51 1.09 1.99 7.19
C LEU A 51 1.32 0.58 6.64
N GLN A 52 1.29 -0.39 7.53
CA GLN A 52 1.39 -1.81 7.16
C GLN A 52 0.31 -2.64 7.85
N GLY A 53 -0.02 -3.77 7.25
CA GLY A 53 -0.70 -4.90 7.90
C GLY A 53 0.19 -6.15 7.81
N TYR A 54 -0.38 -7.33 8.05
CA TYR A 54 0.39 -8.58 7.97
C TYR A 54 0.83 -8.87 6.53
N TRP A 55 2.13 -8.71 6.25
CA TRP A 55 2.74 -8.79 4.91
C TRP A 55 2.10 -7.87 3.87
N LYS A 56 1.48 -6.78 4.31
CA LYS A 56 0.82 -5.80 3.46
C LYS A 56 1.36 -4.41 3.77
N VAL A 57 1.56 -3.58 2.76
CA VAL A 57 2.00 -2.20 2.92
C VAL A 57 1.11 -1.26 2.11
N MET A 58 0.86 -0.07 2.64
CA MET A 58 0.19 1.01 1.93
C MET A 58 1.25 1.87 1.25
N ALA A 59 1.32 1.80 -0.07
CA ALA A 59 2.23 2.62 -0.86
C ALA A 59 1.48 3.80 -1.50
N ILE A 60 2.09 4.98 -1.43
CA ILE A 60 1.66 6.15 -2.19
C ILE A 60 2.20 6.02 -3.61
N CYS A 61 1.37 6.32 -4.61
CA CYS A 61 1.82 6.38 -6.00
C CYS A 61 2.87 7.49 -6.17
N PRO A 62 4.03 7.19 -6.79
CA PRO A 62 5.10 8.17 -7.01
C PRO A 62 4.77 9.22 -8.07
N GLU A 63 3.82 8.96 -8.96
CA GLU A 63 3.43 9.85 -10.06
C GLU A 63 2.22 10.72 -9.70
N ASP A 64 1.27 10.18 -8.93
CA ASP A 64 0.08 10.89 -8.45
C ASP A 64 -0.18 10.54 -6.97
N PRO A 65 0.24 11.40 -6.03
CA PRO A 65 0.07 11.16 -4.59
C PRO A 65 -1.37 11.00 -4.11
N THR A 66 -2.38 11.26 -4.95
CA THR A 66 -3.78 10.99 -4.62
C THR A 66 -4.11 9.50 -4.63
N TYR A 67 -3.29 8.65 -5.27
CA TYR A 67 -3.50 7.21 -5.34
C TYR A 67 -2.70 6.45 -4.30
N PHE A 68 -3.39 5.54 -3.61
CA PHE A 68 -2.80 4.66 -2.59
C PHE A 68 -3.08 3.21 -2.97
N THR A 69 -2.07 2.34 -2.78
CA THR A 69 -2.14 0.92 -3.16
C THR A 69 -1.86 0.03 -1.96
N ASN A 70 -2.70 -0.98 -1.74
CA ASN A 70 -2.43 -2.06 -0.79
C ASN A 70 -1.63 -3.15 -1.49
N ILE A 71 -0.35 -3.26 -1.14
CA ILE A 71 0.59 -4.20 -1.74
C ILE A 71 0.86 -5.31 -0.74
N LYS A 72 0.60 -6.56 -1.14
CA LYS A 72 0.99 -7.74 -0.40
C LYS A 72 2.36 -8.24 -0.86
N VAL A 73 3.29 -8.39 0.08
CA VAL A 73 4.56 -9.10 -0.13
C VAL A 73 4.24 -10.59 -0.26
N GLN A 74 4.48 -11.18 -1.43
CA GLN A 74 4.23 -12.61 -1.64
C GLN A 74 5.46 -13.42 -1.26
N MET A 75 5.30 -14.28 -0.25
CA MET A 75 6.33 -15.23 0.19
C MET A 75 5.87 -16.66 -0.08
N PHE A 76 6.78 -17.52 -0.54
CA PHE A 76 6.61 -18.97 -0.60
C PHE A 76 7.18 -19.61 0.66
N MET A 77 6.36 -20.39 1.37
CA MET A 77 6.75 -21.06 2.63
C MET A 77 7.47 -20.12 3.62
N MET A 78 7.13 -18.82 3.62
CA MET A 78 7.78 -17.77 4.41
C MET A 78 9.30 -17.57 4.19
N VAL A 79 9.90 -18.25 3.21
CA VAL A 79 11.35 -18.25 2.98
C VAL A 79 11.77 -17.61 1.66
N LYS A 80 10.91 -17.65 0.63
CA LYS A 80 11.27 -17.15 -0.70
C LYS A 80 10.30 -16.08 -1.17
N PHE A 81 10.82 -14.89 -1.44
CA PHE A 81 10.08 -13.81 -2.10
C PHE A 81 9.67 -14.22 -3.51
N LYS A 82 8.40 -14.05 -3.85
CA LYS A 82 7.82 -14.30 -5.18
C LYS A 82 7.51 -13.03 -5.96
N GLY A 83 7.54 -11.87 -5.31
CA GLY A 83 7.10 -10.61 -5.89
C GLY A 83 6.06 -9.90 -5.05
N PHE A 84 5.57 -8.80 -5.58
CA PHE A 84 4.49 -8.03 -5.00
C PHE A 84 3.15 -8.39 -5.65
N LYS A 85 2.10 -8.42 -4.84
CA LYS A 85 0.72 -8.53 -5.33
C LYS A 85 -0.09 -7.34 -4.83
N SER A 86 -0.47 -6.48 -5.75
CA SER A 86 -1.41 -5.40 -5.48
C SER A 86 -2.81 -5.97 -5.28
N LEU A 87 -3.40 -5.71 -4.11
CA LEU A 87 -4.69 -6.27 -3.72
C LEU A 87 -5.85 -5.37 -4.15
N CYS A 88 -5.72 -4.08 -3.84
CA CYS A 88 -6.68 -3.03 -4.12
C CYS A 88 -6.00 -1.68 -3.99
N GLY A 89 -6.71 -0.64 -4.41
CA GLY A 89 -6.29 0.74 -4.26
C GLY A 89 -7.42 1.63 -3.81
N THR A 90 -7.10 2.89 -3.53
CA THR A 90 -8.07 3.95 -3.35
C THR A 90 -7.51 5.25 -3.91
N ARG A 91 -8.38 6.24 -4.06
CA ARG A 91 -8.01 7.60 -4.44
C ARG A 91 -8.52 8.55 -3.37
N ILE A 92 -7.62 9.35 -2.81
CA ILE A 92 -7.92 10.40 -1.84
C ILE A 92 -7.99 11.71 -2.60
N ASN A 93 -9.20 12.22 -2.82
CA ASN A 93 -9.43 13.47 -3.55
C ASN A 93 -10.31 14.47 -2.79
N THR A 94 -10.75 14.13 -1.58
CA THR A 94 -11.53 15.00 -0.69
C THR A 94 -10.76 15.31 0.59
N ALA A 95 -11.07 16.45 1.20
CA ALA A 95 -10.51 16.81 2.51
C ALA A 95 -10.98 15.85 3.62
N GLU A 96 -12.19 15.30 3.48
CA GLU A 96 -12.75 14.31 4.40
C GLU A 96 -11.94 13.00 4.38
N ASP A 97 -11.62 12.50 3.18
CA ASP A 97 -10.78 11.31 3.02
C ASP A 97 -9.38 11.53 3.62
N GLN A 98 -8.80 12.71 3.40
CA GLN A 98 -7.50 13.06 3.94
C GLN A 98 -7.52 13.09 5.48
N GLN A 99 -8.54 13.72 6.06
CA GLN A 99 -8.72 13.79 7.51
C GLN A 99 -8.96 12.40 8.13
N LEU A 100 -9.74 11.55 7.47
CA LEU A 100 -9.98 10.18 7.91
C LEU A 100 -8.69 9.37 7.90
N LEU A 101 -7.90 9.42 6.81
CA LEU A 101 -6.61 8.72 6.74
C LEU A 101 -5.68 9.19 7.85
N MET A 102 -5.56 10.50 8.08
CA MET A 102 -4.70 11.05 9.15
C MET A 102 -5.13 10.57 10.53
N THR A 103 -6.44 10.58 10.80
CA THR A 103 -7.00 10.11 12.08
C THR A 103 -6.68 8.63 12.30
N VAL A 104 -6.83 7.80 11.26
CA VAL A 104 -6.52 6.37 11.36
C VAL A 104 -5.03 6.15 11.59
N VAL A 105 -4.16 6.88 10.88
CA VAL A 105 -2.70 6.76 11.03
C VAL A 105 -2.23 7.18 12.43
N ASP A 106 -2.81 8.24 13.00
CA ASP A 106 -2.50 8.71 14.37
C ASP A 106 -2.93 7.72 15.47
N GLN A 107 -3.97 6.92 15.20
CA GLN A 107 -4.50 5.91 16.12
C GLN A 107 -3.82 4.54 16.00
N LEU A 108 -2.86 4.37 15.08
CA LEU A 108 -2.14 3.11 14.92
C LEU A 108 -1.27 2.82 16.16
N LYS A 109 -1.11 1.52 16.45
CA LYS A 109 -0.26 1.02 17.54
C LYS A 109 1.16 0.67 17.07
#